data_AF-A0A7C3G622-F1
#
_entry.id   AF-A0A7C3G622-F1
#
_cell.length_a   1.000
_cell.length_b   1.000
_cell.length_c   1.000
_cell.angle_alpha   90.00
_cell.angle_beta   90.00
_cell.angle_gamma   90.00
#
_symmetry.space_group_name_H-M   'P 1'
#
loop_
_entity.id
_entity.type
_entity.pdbx_description
1 polymer ?
#
loop_
_entity_poly.entity_id
_entity_poly.type
_entity_poly.pdbx_seq_one_letter_code
_entity_poly.pdbx_strand_id
1 'polypeptide(L)'
;MAESAAPGGTRRCPDSALTGLRYNLPMGCRRCPEDLSVEELQRLLIEKRRAERQSRLERFRRSGRAVVLAPDDNAALENLRSAAVSAEESESAAAVPPRRRWLDRILLGVEVLAVIGLVLVLLNGVSVVQQLNREVAGALQQPTLTPTPLVMAVVLPAGHTPPTAPGGAQFNEAEIPEHLRPLVQSLAAVPLPTPGPAQPVRIRIPALGVDAPVVEGDGWEQLKKGVGHHIGSANPGQRGNMVLSGHNDIYGEVFRDLNRLKPGDEIIVYARDKAYTYIVTEKHIVEPTDVQWLAPTQRPTVTLVSCYPYMVDNKRIIVRGVLRSEG
;
A
#
# COMPACT_ATOMS: atom_id res chain seq x y z
N MET A 1 -43.10 -6.55 -54.64
CA MET A 1 -44.52 -6.39 -54.25
C MET A 1 -44.52 -6.35 -52.74
N ALA A 2 -44.59 -5.16 -52.14
CA ALA A 2 -45.84 -4.40 -51.90
C ALA A 2 -46.73 -5.20 -50.93
N GLU A 3 -47.24 -4.68 -49.81
CA GLU A 3 -47.50 -3.31 -49.41
C GLU A 3 -47.91 -3.29 -47.92
N SER A 4 -47.64 -2.17 -47.23
CA SER A 4 -48.52 -1.43 -46.29
C SER A 4 -49.56 -2.17 -45.43
N ALA A 5 -49.55 -1.94 -44.11
CA ALA A 5 -50.41 -0.89 -43.48
C ALA A 5 -50.46 -1.02 -41.95
N ALA A 6 -50.36 0.13 -41.27
CA ALA A 6 -50.48 0.38 -39.82
C ALA A 6 -51.98 0.33 -39.33
N PRO A 7 -52.41 0.81 -38.13
CA PRO A 7 -51.70 1.38 -36.96
C PRO A 7 -52.26 0.98 -35.56
N GLY A 8 -51.57 1.42 -34.50
CA GLY A 8 -52.17 2.08 -33.32
C GLY A 8 -52.86 1.25 -32.23
N GLY A 9 -52.41 1.40 -30.98
CA GLY A 9 -53.29 1.21 -29.81
C GLY A 9 -52.65 0.70 -28.52
N THR A 10 -52.14 1.63 -27.70
CA THR A 10 -51.96 1.53 -26.24
C THR A 10 -51.13 0.37 -25.68
N ARG A 11 -49.82 0.56 -25.52
CA ARG A 11 -49.02 -0.29 -24.62
C ARG A 11 -49.15 0.21 -23.18
N ARG A 12 -49.79 -0.60 -22.34
CA ARG A 12 -49.72 -0.51 -20.87
C ARG A 12 -48.26 -0.66 -20.43
N CYS A 13 -47.80 0.22 -19.54
CA CYS A 13 -46.53 0.01 -18.84
C CYS A 13 -46.59 -1.27 -18.00
N PRO A 14 -45.58 -2.15 -18.07
CA PRO A 14 -45.44 -3.26 -17.15
C PRO A 14 -44.99 -2.76 -15.77
N ASP A 15 -45.69 -3.23 -14.73
CA ASP A 15 -45.29 -3.08 -13.32
C ASP A 15 -43.98 -3.88 -13.10
N SER A 16 -42.85 -3.18 -13.06
CA SER A 16 -41.59 -3.76 -12.59
C SER A 16 -41.08 -3.00 -11.37
N ALA A 17 -41.31 -3.64 -10.22
CA ALA A 17 -40.69 -3.45 -8.92
C ALA A 17 -39.37 -2.66 -8.91
N LEU A 18 -39.46 -1.36 -8.58
CA LEU A 18 -38.44 -0.67 -7.81
C LEU A 18 -39.10 0.04 -6.62
N THR A 19 -38.72 -0.48 -5.47
CA THR A 19 -39.14 -0.13 -4.13
C THR A 19 -38.96 1.36 -3.83
N GLY A 20 -40.06 2.00 -3.45
CA GLY A 20 -40.04 3.12 -2.51
C GLY A 20 -39.84 4.51 -3.11
N LEU A 21 -40.91 5.08 -3.65
CA LEU A 21 -41.27 6.51 -3.50
C LEU A 21 -42.78 6.64 -3.72
N ARG A 22 -43.55 6.38 -2.66
CA ARG A 22 -45.00 6.63 -2.63
C ARG A 22 -45.23 8.13 -2.49
N TYR A 23 -45.77 8.78 -3.52
CA TYR A 23 -46.38 10.09 -3.37
C TYR A 23 -47.87 10.01 -3.68
N ASN A 24 -48.67 10.32 -2.67
CA ASN A 24 -50.10 10.63 -2.79
C ASN A 24 -50.22 12.00 -3.46
N LEU A 25 -50.62 12.00 -4.73
CA LEU A 25 -51.18 13.16 -5.43
C LEU A 25 -52.54 12.72 -6.03
N PRO A 26 -53.55 13.58 -6.01
CA PRO A 26 -54.93 13.22 -6.34
C PRO A 26 -55.08 12.80 -7.80
N MET A 27 -56.05 11.91 -8.01
CA MET A 27 -56.43 11.27 -9.27
C MET A 27 -56.53 12.23 -10.46
N GLY A 28 -55.74 12.00 -11.50
CA GLY A 28 -55.87 12.64 -12.81
C GLY A 28 -54.66 12.39 -13.71
N CYS A 29 -54.72 11.33 -14.53
CA CYS A 29 -53.79 10.97 -15.63
C CYS A 29 -52.27 11.18 -15.38
N ARG A 30 -51.58 10.12 -14.97
CA ARG A 30 -50.10 10.06 -14.95
C ARG A 30 -49.58 10.01 -16.39
N ARG A 31 -49.11 11.13 -16.94
CA ARG A 31 -48.27 11.12 -18.15
C ARG A 31 -46.86 10.62 -17.79
N CYS A 32 -46.28 9.79 -18.64
CA CYS A 32 -44.90 9.34 -18.45
C CYS A 32 -43.94 10.52 -18.67
N PRO A 33 -42.74 10.53 -18.03
CA PRO A 33 -41.73 11.58 -18.17
C PRO A 33 -41.35 11.90 -19.63
N GLU A 34 -41.50 10.91 -20.50
CA GLU A 34 -41.18 10.95 -21.94
C GLU A 34 -42.22 11.71 -22.78
N ASP A 35 -43.45 11.91 -22.26
CA ASP A 35 -44.56 12.59 -22.94
C ASP A 35 -44.70 14.08 -22.52
N LEU A 36 -43.80 14.57 -21.67
CA LEU A 36 -43.80 15.95 -21.16
C LEU A 36 -42.93 16.85 -22.04
N SER A 37 -43.43 18.05 -22.33
CA SER A 37 -42.62 19.06 -23.01
C SER A 37 -41.41 19.46 -22.14
N VAL A 38 -40.30 19.87 -22.77
CA VAL A 38 -39.06 20.24 -22.07
C VAL A 38 -39.32 21.34 -21.02
N GLU A 39 -40.23 22.26 -21.32
CA GLU A 39 -40.62 23.38 -20.45
C GLU A 39 -41.40 22.90 -19.21
N GLU A 40 -42.33 21.96 -19.37
CA GLU A 40 -43.05 21.35 -18.24
C GLU A 40 -42.12 20.55 -17.34
N LEU A 41 -41.16 19.82 -17.93
CA LEU A 41 -40.16 19.07 -17.18
C LEU A 41 -39.27 20.01 -16.35
N GLN A 42 -38.82 21.12 -16.94
CA GLN A 42 -38.05 22.14 -16.23
C GLN A 42 -38.85 22.75 -15.07
N ARG A 43 -40.14 23.02 -15.26
CA ARG A 43 -41.02 23.57 -14.23
C ARG A 43 -41.17 22.60 -13.05
N LEU A 44 -41.40 21.31 -13.33
CA LEU A 44 -41.49 20.27 -12.31
C LEU A 44 -40.17 20.09 -11.54
N LEU A 45 -39.03 20.20 -12.22
CA LEU A 45 -37.72 20.15 -11.57
C LEU A 45 -37.48 21.35 -10.66
N ILE A 46 -37.92 22.56 -11.05
CA ILE A 46 -37.84 23.76 -10.22
C ILE A 46 -38.72 23.62 -8.97
N GLU A 47 -39.93 23.12 -9.13
CA GLU A 47 -40.86 22.88 -8.01
C GLU A 47 -40.31 21.83 -7.04
N LYS A 48 -39.76 20.71 -7.55
CA LYS A 48 -39.10 19.69 -6.72
C LYS A 48 -37.91 20.28 -5.95
N ARG A 49 -37.06 21.07 -6.62
CA ARG A 49 -35.89 21.70 -5.99
C ARG A 49 -36.29 22.68 -4.89
N ARG A 50 -37.40 23.42 -5.07
CA ARG A 50 -37.95 24.31 -4.02
C ARG A 50 -38.47 23.53 -2.81
N ALA A 51 -39.21 22.44 -3.03
CA ALA A 51 -39.71 21.58 -1.95
C ALA A 51 -38.57 20.90 -1.17
N GLU A 52 -37.52 20.46 -1.86
CA GLU A 52 -36.33 19.84 -1.24
C GLU A 52 -35.56 20.85 -0.38
N ARG A 53 -35.44 22.10 -0.86
CA ARG A 53 -34.84 23.19 -0.09
C ARG A 53 -35.65 23.51 1.17
N GLN A 54 -36.98 23.54 1.07
CA GLN A 54 -37.86 23.78 2.22
C GLN A 54 -37.77 22.65 3.26
N SER A 55 -37.86 21.39 2.84
CA SER A 55 -37.72 20.25 3.75
C SER A 55 -36.34 20.18 4.42
N ARG A 56 -35.28 20.57 3.71
CA ARG A 56 -33.92 20.68 4.27
C ARG A 56 -33.83 21.78 5.34
N LEU A 57 -34.45 22.94 5.11
CA LEU A 57 -34.55 24.02 6.10
C LEU A 57 -35.35 23.59 7.33
N GLU A 58 -36.47 22.89 7.15
CA GLU A 58 -37.27 22.35 8.27
C GLU A 58 -36.49 21.31 9.08
N ARG A 59 -35.71 20.45 8.42
CA ARG A 59 -34.83 19.49 9.10
C ARG A 59 -33.79 20.22 9.96
N PHE A 60 -33.17 21.29 9.45
CA PHE A 60 -32.23 22.11 10.21
C PHE A 60 -32.89 22.88 11.36
N ARG A 61 -34.14 23.33 11.20
CA ARG A 61 -34.95 23.92 12.27
C ARG A 61 -35.24 22.91 13.38
N ARG A 62 -35.63 21.67 13.04
CA ARG A 62 -35.87 20.60 14.02
C ARG A 62 -34.60 20.12 14.74
N SER A 63 -33.44 20.14 14.06
CA SER A 63 -32.16 19.71 14.64
C SER A 63 -31.41 20.81 15.39
N GLY A 64 -32.03 21.97 15.66
CA GLY A 64 -31.43 23.08 16.41
C GLY A 64 -30.23 23.76 15.73
N ARG A 65 -30.03 23.58 14.41
CA ARG A 65 -28.88 24.09 13.64
C ARG A 65 -29.23 25.23 12.69
N ALA A 66 -30.46 25.78 12.77
CA ALA A 66 -30.88 26.91 11.96
C ALA A 66 -30.67 28.22 12.72
N VAL A 67 -29.84 29.12 12.17
CA VAL A 67 -29.76 30.51 12.63
C VAL A 67 -31.02 31.23 12.16
N VAL A 68 -31.83 31.70 13.11
CA VAL A 68 -32.93 32.63 12.82
C VAL A 68 -32.32 34.02 12.73
N LEU A 69 -32.23 34.56 11.52
CA LEU A 69 -32.03 36.00 11.34
C LEU A 69 -33.35 36.67 11.72
N ALA A 70 -33.29 37.64 12.64
CA ALA A 70 -34.43 38.47 12.99
C ALA A 70 -34.97 39.16 11.72
N PRO A 71 -36.29 39.37 11.61
CA PRO A 71 -36.83 40.17 10.52
C PRO A 71 -36.31 41.60 10.67
N ASP A 72 -35.55 42.08 9.67
CA ASP A 72 -35.28 43.51 9.53
C ASP A 72 -36.61 44.26 9.43
N ASP A 73 -36.72 45.33 10.22
CA ASP A 73 -37.88 46.20 10.34
C ASP A 73 -38.24 46.84 8.99
N ASN A 74 -39.02 46.14 8.17
CA ASN A 74 -39.71 46.70 7.00
C ASN A 74 -40.91 47.58 7.40
N ALA A 75 -40.91 48.17 8.61
CA ALA A 75 -41.86 49.19 9.02
C ALA A 75 -41.56 50.58 8.41
N ALA A 76 -40.38 50.75 7.79
CA ALA A 76 -40.02 52.00 7.09
C ALA A 76 -40.44 52.04 5.61
N LEU A 77 -40.85 50.92 5.01
CA LEU A 77 -41.15 50.83 3.56
C LEU A 77 -42.65 50.98 3.22
N GLU A 78 -43.54 50.96 4.21
CA GLU A 78 -45.00 51.13 4.02
C GLU A 78 -45.49 52.58 4.18
N ASN A 79 -44.70 53.46 4.82
CA ASN A 79 -45.05 54.87 5.02
C ASN A 79 -44.78 55.79 3.81
N LEU A 80 -44.22 55.26 2.71
CA LEU A 80 -44.02 56.04 1.47
C LEU A 80 -45.08 55.79 0.40
N ARG A 81 -46.07 54.90 0.65
CA ARG A 81 -47.05 54.51 -0.37
C ARG A 81 -48.47 55.05 -0.20
N SER A 82 -48.68 55.97 0.75
CA SER A 82 -50.00 56.55 1.00
C SER A 82 -49.93 58.04 1.34
N ALA A 83 -49.61 58.87 0.34
CA ALA A 83 -50.02 60.27 0.31
C ALA A 83 -50.37 60.60 -1.14
N ALA A 84 -51.66 60.49 -1.47
CA ALA A 84 -52.18 60.93 -2.75
C ALA A 84 -52.31 62.46 -2.78
N VAL A 85 -52.11 63.02 -3.98
CA VAL A 85 -52.47 64.38 -4.44
C VAL A 85 -51.47 65.46 -3.98
N SER A 86 -50.65 66.01 -4.87
CA SER A 86 -51.10 67.04 -5.82
C SER A 86 -50.20 67.16 -7.04
N ALA A 87 -50.81 67.60 -8.14
CA ALA A 87 -50.24 67.85 -9.45
C ALA A 87 -49.01 68.77 -9.43
N GLU A 88 -48.03 68.50 -10.30
CA GLU A 88 -47.66 69.35 -11.45
C GLU A 88 -46.33 68.89 -12.10
N GLU A 89 -46.43 68.62 -13.40
CA GLU A 89 -45.50 68.95 -14.48
C GLU A 89 -43.99 68.57 -14.48
N SER A 90 -43.67 67.82 -15.55
CA SER A 90 -42.66 68.14 -16.58
C SER A 90 -41.35 67.34 -16.64
N GLU A 91 -41.11 66.88 -17.87
CA GLU A 91 -39.98 66.13 -18.41
C GLU A 91 -38.62 66.82 -18.23
N SER A 92 -37.54 66.03 -18.13
CA SER A 92 -36.30 66.28 -18.88
C SER A 92 -35.26 65.19 -18.63
N ALA A 93 -34.90 64.44 -19.69
CA ALA A 93 -33.73 63.59 -19.73
C ALA A 93 -32.45 64.45 -19.75
N ALA A 94 -31.75 64.53 -18.61
CA ALA A 94 -30.49 65.29 -18.50
C ALA A 94 -29.26 64.39 -18.69
N ALA A 95 -28.45 64.71 -19.71
CA ALA A 95 -27.15 64.11 -19.96
C ALA A 95 -26.16 64.36 -18.80
N VAL A 96 -25.47 63.31 -18.34
CA VAL A 96 -24.50 63.37 -17.23
C VAL A 96 -23.26 64.21 -17.63
N PRO A 97 -22.83 65.21 -16.82
CA PRO A 97 -21.72 66.09 -17.15
C PRO A 97 -20.35 65.35 -17.18
N PRO A 98 -19.40 65.80 -18.03
CA PRO A 98 -18.17 65.05 -18.36
C PRO A 98 -17.23 64.82 -17.16
N ARG A 99 -17.33 65.65 -16.11
CA ARG A 99 -16.50 65.58 -14.90
C ARG A 99 -16.82 64.36 -14.02
N ARG A 100 -18.07 63.86 -14.04
CA ARG A 100 -18.47 62.63 -13.32
C ARG A 100 -17.93 61.37 -14.01
N ARG A 101 -17.92 61.34 -15.35
CA ARG A 101 -17.38 60.20 -16.12
C ARG A 101 -15.90 59.92 -15.89
N TRP A 102 -15.11 60.95 -15.56
CA TRP A 102 -13.68 60.76 -15.26
C TRP A 102 -13.46 60.21 -13.85
N LEU A 103 -14.22 60.68 -12.86
CA LEU A 103 -14.22 60.12 -11.51
C LEU A 103 -14.70 58.66 -11.51
N ASP A 104 -15.74 58.32 -12.29
CA ASP A 104 -16.22 56.95 -12.43
C ASP A 104 -15.15 56.04 -13.06
N ARG A 105 -14.37 56.55 -14.01
CA ARG A 105 -13.24 55.81 -14.62
C ARG A 105 -12.07 55.62 -13.66
N ILE A 106 -11.81 56.58 -12.78
CA ILE A 106 -10.80 56.44 -11.72
C ILE A 106 -11.27 55.40 -10.69
N LEU A 107 -12.54 55.46 -10.28
CA LEU A 107 -13.10 54.51 -9.33
C LEU A 107 -13.04 53.07 -9.87
N LEU A 108 -13.39 52.88 -11.15
CA LEU A 108 -13.25 51.61 -11.85
C LEU A 108 -11.78 51.19 -11.96
N GLY A 109 -10.86 52.12 -12.19
CA GLY A 109 -9.41 51.84 -12.18
C GLY A 109 -8.91 51.34 -10.82
N VAL A 110 -9.38 51.94 -9.73
CA VAL A 110 -9.05 51.51 -8.36
C VAL A 110 -9.64 50.14 -8.06
N GLU A 111 -10.89 49.89 -8.47
CA GLU A 111 -11.54 48.58 -8.32
C GLU A 111 -10.79 47.48 -9.06
N VAL A 112 -10.42 47.72 -10.33
CA VAL A 112 -9.63 46.77 -11.13
C VAL A 112 -8.28 46.48 -10.47
N LEU A 113 -7.62 47.52 -9.94
CA LEU A 113 -6.32 47.35 -9.27
C LEU A 113 -6.47 46.56 -7.96
N ALA A 114 -7.55 46.76 -7.21
CA ALA A 114 -7.85 45.99 -6.00
C ALA A 114 -8.13 44.51 -6.33
N VAL A 115 -8.86 44.22 -7.40
CA VAL A 115 -9.10 42.85 -7.87
C VAL A 115 -7.80 42.18 -8.33
N ILE A 116 -6.96 42.88 -9.10
CA ILE A 116 -5.66 42.37 -9.52
C ILE A 116 -4.77 42.08 -8.30
N GLY A 117 -4.75 42.99 -7.32
CA GLY A 117 -4.02 42.78 -6.06
C GLY A 117 -4.52 41.55 -5.29
N LEU A 118 -5.83 41.38 -5.18
CA LEU A 118 -6.43 40.20 -4.53
C LEU A 118 -6.05 38.90 -5.25
N VAL A 119 -6.09 38.89 -6.59
CA VAL A 119 -5.69 37.73 -7.39
C VAL A 119 -4.21 37.40 -7.17
N LEU A 120 -3.32 38.39 -7.14
CA LEU A 120 -1.91 38.18 -6.87
C LEU A 120 -1.65 37.60 -5.47
N VAL A 121 -2.36 38.10 -4.44
CA VAL A 121 -2.30 37.57 -3.08
C VAL A 121 -2.77 36.11 -3.03
N LEU A 122 -3.87 35.78 -3.71
CA LEU A 122 -4.38 34.41 -3.76
C LEU A 122 -3.42 33.46 -4.49
N LEU A 123 -2.85 33.87 -5.62
CA LEU A 123 -1.87 33.07 -6.36
C LEU A 123 -0.60 32.82 -5.53
N ASN A 124 -0.12 33.85 -4.83
CA ASN A 124 1.01 33.71 -3.92
C ASN A 124 0.66 32.76 -2.75
N GLY A 125 -0.51 32.92 -2.13
CA GLY A 125 -0.98 32.05 -1.06
C GLY A 125 -1.07 30.58 -1.47
N VAL A 126 -1.61 30.29 -2.67
CA VAL A 126 -1.65 28.92 -3.22
C VAL A 126 -0.24 28.36 -3.40
N SER A 127 0.72 29.16 -3.88
CA SER A 127 2.10 28.71 -4.07
C SER A 127 2.77 28.34 -2.75
N VAL A 128 2.54 29.11 -1.68
CA VAL A 128 3.07 28.85 -0.33
C VAL A 128 2.47 27.59 0.26
N VAL A 129 1.14 27.40 0.14
CA VAL A 129 0.46 26.19 0.62
C VAL A 129 0.97 24.95 -0.13
N GLN A 130 1.18 25.05 -1.45
CA GLN A 130 1.75 23.95 -2.23
C GLN A 130 3.19 23.65 -1.83
N GLN A 131 4.00 24.66 -1.55
CA GLN A 131 5.37 24.48 -1.08
C GLN A 131 5.42 23.80 0.30
N LEU A 132 4.62 24.29 1.25
CA LEU A 132 4.48 23.68 2.58
C LEU A 132 3.99 22.24 2.48
N ASN A 133 3.02 21.95 1.62
CA ASN A 133 2.54 20.58 1.42
C ASN A 133 3.65 19.66 0.88
N ARG A 134 4.55 20.16 0.02
CA ARG A 134 5.70 19.38 -0.46
C ARG A 134 6.74 19.16 0.63
N GLU A 135 7.03 20.17 1.44
CA GLU A 135 7.97 20.08 2.55
C GLU A 135 7.45 19.15 3.66
N VAL A 136 6.16 19.24 4.01
CA VAL A 136 5.50 18.32 4.96
C VAL A 136 5.41 16.91 4.39
N ALA A 137 5.09 16.74 3.10
CA ALA A 137 5.11 15.42 2.46
C ALA A 137 6.50 14.77 2.49
N GLY A 138 7.56 15.57 2.29
CA GLY A 138 8.94 15.13 2.44
C GLY A 138 9.33 14.81 3.89
N ALA A 139 8.82 15.56 4.86
CA ALA A 139 9.06 15.31 6.28
C ALA A 139 8.30 14.09 6.84
N LEU A 140 7.13 13.77 6.26
CA LEU A 140 6.32 12.60 6.63
C LEU A 140 6.77 11.31 5.94
N GLN A 141 7.65 11.40 4.93
CA GLN A 141 8.45 10.26 4.51
C GLN A 141 9.45 9.94 5.62
N GLN A 142 9.01 9.13 6.57
CA GLN A 142 9.94 8.40 7.42
C GLN A 142 10.96 7.72 6.49
N PRO A 143 12.27 7.81 6.75
CA PRO A 143 13.21 6.98 6.03
C PRO A 143 12.67 5.56 6.14
N THR A 144 12.38 4.93 5.00
CA THR A 144 12.22 3.48 4.99
C THR A 144 13.39 2.99 5.80
N LEU A 145 13.12 2.34 6.94
CA LEU A 145 14.15 1.55 7.59
C LEU A 145 14.55 0.56 6.50
N THR A 146 15.57 0.90 5.70
CA THR A 146 16.40 -0.11 5.11
C THR A 146 16.74 -0.95 6.32
N PRO A 147 16.26 -2.19 6.42
CA PRO A 147 16.77 -3.05 7.46
C PRO A 147 18.26 -3.09 7.17
N THR A 148 19.05 -2.33 7.93
CA THR A 148 20.48 -2.59 8.01
C THR A 148 20.47 -4.03 8.50
N PRO A 149 20.91 -5.01 7.68
CA PRO A 149 20.93 -6.39 8.15
C PRO A 149 22.10 -6.47 9.12
N LEU A 150 21.91 -5.95 10.33
CA LEU A 150 22.60 -6.41 11.52
C LEU A 150 21.80 -7.60 12.05
N VAL A 151 21.51 -8.58 11.18
CA VAL A 151 21.42 -9.95 11.66
C VAL A 151 22.87 -10.33 11.94
N MET A 152 23.43 -9.78 13.02
CA MET A 152 24.62 -10.36 13.62
C MET A 152 24.11 -11.66 14.21
N ALA A 153 24.13 -12.72 13.40
CA ALA A 153 23.98 -14.05 13.91
C ALA A 153 24.95 -14.16 15.09
N VAL A 154 24.43 -14.54 16.25
CA VAL A 154 25.23 -14.74 17.47
C VAL A 154 25.73 -16.17 17.52
N VAL A 155 24.99 -17.07 16.87
CA VAL A 155 25.26 -18.50 16.75
C VAL A 155 24.96 -18.91 15.30
N LEU A 156 25.75 -19.85 14.80
CA LEU A 156 25.55 -20.50 13.52
C LEU A 156 24.21 -21.27 13.51
N PRO A 157 23.51 -21.26 12.37
CA PRO A 157 22.22 -21.92 12.22
C PRO A 157 22.30 -23.45 12.34
N ALA A 158 21.13 -24.08 12.23
CA ALA A 158 20.93 -25.54 12.33
C ALA A 158 21.19 -26.17 13.72
N GLY A 159 21.46 -25.39 14.77
CA GLY A 159 21.69 -25.91 16.11
C GLY A 159 20.48 -26.60 16.74
N HIS A 160 20.68 -27.82 17.23
CA HIS A 160 19.69 -28.57 18.00
C HIS A 160 20.35 -29.51 19.01
N THR A 161 19.57 -29.98 19.95
CA THR A 161 19.94 -31.11 20.80
C THR A 161 19.94 -32.39 19.96
N PRO A 162 20.85 -33.34 20.24
CA PRO A 162 20.87 -34.58 19.50
C PRO A 162 19.58 -35.39 19.71
N PRO A 163 19.16 -36.23 18.75
CA PRO A 163 17.96 -37.07 18.86
C PRO A 163 17.97 -38.02 20.05
N THR A 164 19.16 -38.34 20.56
CA THR A 164 19.40 -39.23 21.70
C THR A 164 19.23 -38.54 23.05
N ALA A 165 19.09 -37.20 23.07
CA ALA A 165 18.92 -36.44 24.30
C ALA A 165 17.52 -36.65 24.93
N PRO A 166 17.39 -36.52 26.26
CA PRO A 166 16.08 -36.52 26.91
C PRO A 166 15.17 -35.42 26.33
N GLY A 167 14.03 -35.79 25.77
CA GLY A 167 13.12 -34.86 25.07
C GLY A 167 13.34 -34.77 23.56
N GLY A 168 14.29 -35.52 23.02
CA GLY A 168 14.58 -35.63 21.59
C GLY A 168 15.25 -34.37 21.02
N ALA A 169 15.19 -34.25 19.68
CA ALA A 169 15.76 -33.12 18.98
C ALA A 169 14.88 -31.87 19.15
N GLN A 170 15.47 -30.81 19.69
CA GLN A 170 14.86 -29.50 19.92
C GLN A 170 15.88 -28.41 19.62
N PHE A 171 15.41 -27.20 19.32
CA PHE A 171 16.31 -26.06 19.15
C PHE A 171 17.19 -25.84 20.39
N ASN A 172 18.51 -25.70 20.18
CA ASN A 172 19.47 -25.66 21.28
C ASN A 172 19.71 -24.23 21.79
N GLU A 173 18.85 -23.75 22.68
CA GLU A 173 19.01 -22.42 23.30
C GLU A 173 20.28 -22.28 24.17
N ALA A 174 20.91 -23.40 24.56
CA ALA A 174 22.11 -23.37 25.38
C ALA A 174 23.34 -22.84 24.63
N GLU A 175 23.36 -22.94 23.29
CA GLU A 175 24.43 -22.37 22.45
C GLU A 175 24.37 -20.84 22.39
N ILE A 176 23.20 -20.25 22.68
CA ILE A 176 23.01 -18.81 22.68
C ILE A 176 23.49 -18.23 24.02
N PRO A 177 24.40 -17.25 24.03
CA PRO A 177 24.78 -16.52 25.23
C PRO A 177 23.56 -15.98 25.98
N GLU A 178 23.51 -16.17 27.30
CA GLU A 178 22.34 -15.88 28.13
C GLU A 178 21.79 -14.45 27.94
N HIS A 179 22.69 -13.47 27.91
CA HIS A 179 22.34 -12.06 27.72
C HIS A 179 21.74 -11.73 26.34
N LEU A 180 21.85 -12.63 25.35
CA LEU A 180 21.34 -12.46 23.99
C LEU A 180 20.11 -13.32 23.70
N ARG A 181 19.73 -14.25 24.59
CA ARG A 181 18.54 -15.10 24.41
C ARG A 181 17.25 -14.32 24.19
N PRO A 182 16.94 -13.26 24.98
CA PRO A 182 15.71 -12.48 24.76
C PRO A 182 15.69 -11.81 23.38
N LEU A 183 16.85 -11.35 22.89
CA LEU A 183 16.97 -10.77 21.55
C LEU A 183 16.70 -11.81 20.47
N VAL A 184 17.32 -12.99 20.54
CA VAL A 184 17.13 -14.06 19.55
C VAL A 184 15.67 -14.54 19.53
N GLN A 185 15.04 -14.69 20.69
CA GLN A 185 13.62 -15.05 20.78
C GLN A 185 12.72 -13.99 20.12
N SER A 186 13.02 -12.71 20.28
CA SER A 186 12.28 -11.64 19.60
C SER A 186 12.45 -11.67 18.07
N LEU A 187 13.63 -12.08 17.57
CA LEU A 187 13.94 -12.19 16.14
C LEU A 187 13.29 -13.42 15.50
N ALA A 188 13.05 -14.49 16.25
CA ALA A 188 12.39 -15.70 15.74
C ALA A 188 10.95 -15.43 15.25
N ALA A 189 10.32 -14.33 15.71
CA ALA A 189 8.99 -13.91 15.29
C ALA A 189 8.98 -13.02 14.03
N VAL A 190 10.14 -12.69 13.46
CA VAL A 190 10.21 -11.87 12.24
C VAL A 190 9.62 -12.65 11.07
N PRO A 191 8.67 -12.06 10.31
CA PRO A 191 8.08 -12.73 9.17
C PRO A 191 9.15 -13.05 8.13
N LEU A 192 9.13 -14.27 7.60
CA LEU A 192 9.99 -14.65 6.49
C LEU A 192 9.71 -13.76 5.28
N PRO A 193 10.75 -13.31 4.55
CA PRO A 193 10.53 -12.60 3.31
C PRO A 193 9.82 -13.52 2.30
N THR A 194 8.95 -12.93 1.48
CA THR A 194 8.29 -13.68 0.41
C THR A 194 9.35 -14.14 -0.60
N PRO A 195 9.37 -15.44 -0.97
CA PRO A 195 10.40 -15.91 -1.87
C PRO A 195 10.43 -15.22 -3.22
N GLY A 196 11.61 -14.74 -3.60
CA GLY A 196 11.85 -14.07 -4.88
C GLY A 196 12.38 -15.04 -5.95
N PRO A 197 12.34 -14.67 -7.23
CA PRO A 197 12.77 -15.55 -8.32
C PRO A 197 14.28 -15.83 -8.35
N ALA A 198 15.08 -15.00 -7.68
CA ALA A 198 16.52 -15.18 -7.58
C ALA A 198 16.92 -16.11 -6.43
N GLN A 199 16.00 -16.48 -5.54
CA GLN A 199 16.31 -17.34 -4.41
C GLN A 199 16.51 -18.79 -4.86
N PRO A 200 17.37 -19.53 -4.13
CA PRO A 200 17.58 -20.95 -4.38
C PRO A 200 16.32 -21.74 -4.03
N VAL A 201 15.95 -22.69 -4.89
CA VAL A 201 14.79 -23.58 -4.70
C VAL A 201 15.19 -25.04 -4.55
N ARG A 202 16.41 -25.39 -4.94
CA ARG A 202 16.93 -26.76 -4.89
C ARG A 202 18.44 -26.77 -4.86
N ILE A 203 19.02 -27.74 -4.16
CA ILE A 203 20.45 -28.02 -4.12
C ILE A 203 20.72 -29.47 -4.51
N ARG A 204 21.78 -29.70 -5.27
CA ARG A 204 22.32 -31.02 -5.60
C ARG A 204 23.81 -31.07 -5.28
N ILE A 205 24.23 -32.15 -4.65
CA ILE A 205 25.65 -32.43 -4.35
C ILE A 205 25.96 -33.85 -4.86
N PRO A 206 26.39 -34.01 -6.12
CA PRO A 206 26.52 -35.32 -6.75
C PRO A 206 27.42 -36.30 -6.00
N ALA A 207 28.55 -35.81 -5.43
CA ALA A 207 29.49 -36.63 -4.67
C ALA A 207 28.87 -37.28 -3.42
N LEU A 208 27.79 -36.71 -2.90
CA LEU A 208 27.05 -37.20 -1.73
C LEU A 208 25.70 -37.83 -2.10
N GLY A 209 25.28 -37.77 -3.37
CA GLY A 209 23.93 -38.17 -3.77
C GLY A 209 22.81 -37.28 -3.21
N VAL A 210 23.13 -36.07 -2.76
CA VAL A 210 22.14 -35.13 -2.21
C VAL A 210 21.35 -34.47 -3.34
N ASP A 211 20.04 -34.45 -3.18
CA ASP A 211 19.09 -33.76 -4.05
C ASP A 211 17.88 -33.31 -3.22
N ALA A 212 17.85 -32.03 -2.83
CA ALA A 212 16.93 -31.55 -1.80
C ALA A 212 16.33 -30.17 -2.13
N PRO A 213 15.09 -29.88 -1.68
CA PRO A 213 14.51 -28.55 -1.80
C PRO A 213 15.25 -27.56 -0.91
N VAL A 214 15.27 -26.30 -1.36
CA VAL A 214 15.77 -25.17 -0.58
C VAL A 214 14.59 -24.25 -0.25
N VAL A 215 14.48 -23.85 1.02
CA VAL A 215 13.44 -22.95 1.53
C VAL A 215 14.09 -21.68 2.08
N GLU A 216 13.37 -20.56 2.02
CA GLU A 216 13.86 -19.30 2.59
C GLU A 216 13.78 -19.33 4.12
N GLY A 217 14.88 -18.95 4.77
CA GLY A 217 15.08 -19.04 6.21
C GLY A 217 15.69 -20.36 6.66
N ASP A 218 16.46 -20.31 7.75
CA ASP A 218 17.15 -21.44 8.37
C ASP A 218 16.83 -21.58 9.86
N GLY A 219 15.63 -21.15 10.25
CA GLY A 219 15.04 -21.41 11.55
C GLY A 219 14.55 -22.85 11.69
N TRP A 220 14.18 -23.22 12.92
CA TRP A 220 13.74 -24.57 13.29
C TRP A 220 12.63 -25.14 12.40
N GLU A 221 11.61 -24.34 12.09
CA GLU A 221 10.48 -24.81 11.26
C GLU A 221 10.81 -24.89 9.76
N GLN A 222 11.82 -24.14 9.31
CA GLN A 222 12.26 -24.13 7.91
C GLN A 222 13.13 -25.35 7.63
N LEU A 223 14.08 -25.66 8.52
CA LEU A 223 15.00 -26.78 8.36
C LEU A 223 14.32 -28.16 8.44
N LYS A 224 13.11 -28.25 8.98
CA LYS A 224 12.25 -29.44 8.85
C LYS A 224 11.84 -29.75 7.41
N LYS A 225 11.83 -28.75 6.54
CA LYS A 225 11.32 -28.84 5.16
C LYS A 225 12.42 -29.13 4.13
N GLY A 226 13.68 -29.07 4.52
CA GLY A 226 14.83 -29.23 3.64
C GLY A 226 15.98 -28.32 4.03
N VAL A 227 16.70 -27.83 3.02
CA VAL A 227 17.83 -26.92 3.22
C VAL A 227 17.32 -25.49 3.37
N GLY A 228 17.75 -24.79 4.41
CA GLY A 228 17.39 -23.39 4.65
C GLY A 228 18.38 -22.44 3.99
N HIS A 229 17.89 -21.43 3.28
CA HIS A 229 18.68 -20.31 2.79
C HIS A 229 18.68 -19.18 3.83
N HIS A 230 19.86 -18.81 4.29
CA HIS A 230 19.99 -17.82 5.36
C HIS A 230 19.49 -16.45 4.90
N ILE A 231 18.62 -15.85 5.69
CA ILE A 231 17.99 -14.57 5.38
C ILE A 231 19.06 -13.47 5.35
N GLY A 232 19.08 -12.70 4.26
CA GLY A 232 20.05 -11.62 4.07
C GLY A 232 21.41 -12.09 3.54
N SER A 233 21.61 -13.40 3.33
CA SER A 233 22.77 -13.92 2.60
C SER A 233 22.59 -13.73 1.07
N ALA A 234 23.67 -13.90 0.31
CA ALA A 234 23.66 -13.63 -1.13
C ALA A 234 22.85 -14.69 -1.89
N ASN A 235 22.17 -14.29 -2.97
CA ASN A 235 21.52 -15.24 -3.88
C ASN A 235 22.56 -16.01 -4.74
N PRO A 236 22.18 -17.14 -5.35
CA PRO A 236 23.01 -17.85 -6.32
C PRO A 236 23.59 -16.92 -7.40
N GLY A 237 24.88 -17.07 -7.69
CA GLY A 237 25.61 -16.25 -8.66
C GLY A 237 25.94 -14.83 -8.21
N GLN A 238 25.29 -14.31 -7.17
CA GLN A 238 25.52 -12.95 -6.67
C GLN A 238 26.89 -12.86 -5.97
N ARG A 239 27.55 -11.70 -6.10
CA ARG A 239 28.73 -11.38 -5.29
C ARG A 239 28.35 -11.41 -3.81
N GLY A 240 29.06 -12.22 -3.03
CA GLY A 240 28.78 -12.40 -1.62
C GLY A 240 28.82 -13.87 -1.24
N ASN A 241 28.37 -14.13 -0.01
CA ASN A 241 28.28 -15.46 0.55
C ASN A 241 26.82 -15.90 0.61
N MET A 242 26.45 -16.92 -0.15
CA MET A 242 25.18 -17.62 -0.04
C MET A 242 25.33 -18.67 1.05
N VAL A 243 24.53 -18.59 2.12
CA VAL A 243 24.61 -19.54 3.23
C VAL A 243 23.42 -20.49 3.16
N LEU A 244 23.72 -21.79 3.16
CA LEU A 244 22.74 -22.86 3.14
C LEU A 244 22.93 -23.77 4.36
N SER A 245 21.87 -23.97 5.12
CA SER A 245 21.89 -24.67 6.40
C SER A 245 21.03 -25.94 6.32
N GLY A 246 21.44 -27.02 6.97
CA GLY A 246 20.70 -28.28 6.98
C GLY A 246 21.11 -29.18 8.12
N HIS A 247 20.22 -30.10 8.50
CA HIS A 247 20.49 -31.07 9.56
C HIS A 247 21.30 -32.27 9.06
N ASN A 248 22.12 -32.84 9.94
CA ASN A 248 22.93 -34.04 9.71
C ASN A 248 22.29 -35.32 10.25
N ASP A 249 21.39 -35.25 11.23
CA ASP A 249 20.87 -36.43 11.96
C ASP A 249 19.36 -36.37 12.28
N ILE A 250 18.67 -35.32 11.83
CA ILE A 250 17.22 -35.17 11.87
C ILE A 250 16.66 -34.70 10.54
N TYR A 251 15.33 -34.83 10.39
CA TYR A 251 14.54 -34.27 9.29
C TYR A 251 15.15 -34.54 7.90
N GLY A 252 15.32 -35.82 7.57
CA GLY A 252 15.86 -36.27 6.28
C GLY A 252 17.39 -36.24 6.17
N GLU A 253 18.09 -35.65 7.15
CA GLU A 253 19.54 -35.73 7.30
C GLU A 253 20.30 -35.28 6.03
N VAL A 254 19.78 -34.25 5.35
CA VAL A 254 20.24 -33.82 4.02
C VAL A 254 21.75 -33.56 3.98
N PHE A 255 22.33 -33.10 5.09
CA PHE A 255 23.74 -32.76 5.23
C PHE A 255 24.54 -33.75 6.11
N ARG A 256 24.03 -34.97 6.33
CA ARG A 256 24.70 -36.05 7.09
C ARG A 256 26.17 -36.22 6.75
N ASP A 257 26.45 -36.25 5.45
CA ASP A 257 27.72 -36.68 4.89
C ASP A 257 28.59 -35.50 4.40
N LEU A 258 28.33 -34.26 4.82
CA LEU A 258 29.15 -33.10 4.43
C LEU A 258 30.64 -33.28 4.74
N ASN A 259 30.98 -34.07 5.76
CA ASN A 259 32.36 -34.40 6.11
C ASN A 259 33.09 -35.21 5.03
N ARG A 260 32.38 -35.84 4.08
CA ARG A 260 32.96 -36.61 2.98
C ARG A 260 33.35 -35.74 1.77
N LEU A 261 32.85 -34.51 1.68
CA LEU A 261 33.22 -33.58 0.61
C LEU A 261 34.70 -33.21 0.66
N LYS A 262 35.28 -33.11 -0.54
CA LYS A 262 36.67 -32.79 -0.80
C LYS A 262 36.76 -31.56 -1.71
N PRO A 263 37.87 -30.80 -1.64
CA PRO A 263 38.14 -29.76 -2.62
C PRO A 263 38.06 -30.31 -4.04
N GLY A 264 37.32 -29.62 -4.91
CA GLY A 264 37.04 -30.07 -6.28
C GLY A 264 35.63 -30.64 -6.50
N ASP A 265 34.94 -31.06 -5.45
CA ASP A 265 33.56 -31.58 -5.57
C ASP A 265 32.57 -30.45 -5.94
N GLU A 266 31.50 -30.81 -6.65
CA GLU A 266 30.48 -29.87 -7.14
C GLU A 266 29.33 -29.70 -6.16
N ILE A 267 28.90 -28.46 -5.98
CA ILE A 267 27.65 -28.06 -5.33
C ILE A 267 26.84 -27.28 -6.37
N ILE A 268 25.69 -27.81 -6.76
CA ILE A 268 24.83 -27.23 -7.79
C ILE A 268 23.59 -26.67 -7.12
N VAL A 269 23.34 -25.38 -7.29
CA VAL A 269 22.18 -24.69 -6.73
C VAL A 269 21.31 -24.18 -7.86
N TYR A 270 20.01 -24.46 -7.78
CA TYR A 270 19.03 -24.06 -8.77
C TYR A 270 18.20 -22.90 -8.25
N ALA A 271 18.05 -21.87 -9.08
CA ALA A 271 17.13 -20.76 -8.86
C ALA A 271 16.38 -20.47 -10.16
N ARG A 272 15.05 -20.50 -10.09
CA ARG A 272 14.17 -20.48 -11.27
C ARG A 272 14.61 -21.57 -12.28
N ASP A 273 15.04 -21.17 -13.48
CA ASP A 273 15.41 -22.05 -14.59
C ASP A 273 16.93 -22.11 -14.79
N LYS A 274 17.71 -21.59 -13.84
CA LYS A 274 19.18 -21.53 -13.92
C LYS A 274 19.84 -22.46 -12.91
N ALA A 275 21.00 -22.98 -13.30
CA ALA A 275 21.87 -23.77 -12.44
C ALA A 275 23.18 -23.03 -12.17
N TYR A 276 23.57 -22.98 -10.90
CA TYR A 276 24.81 -22.35 -10.44
C TYR A 276 25.71 -23.43 -9.85
N THR A 277 26.85 -23.69 -10.50
CA THR A 277 27.80 -24.72 -10.07
C THR A 277 28.94 -24.07 -9.30
N TYR A 278 29.06 -24.44 -8.03
CA TYR A 278 30.14 -24.08 -7.13
C TYR A 278 31.08 -25.26 -6.95
N ILE A 279 32.37 -24.98 -6.79
CA ILE A 279 33.39 -26.00 -6.50
C ILE A 279 33.85 -25.85 -5.06
N VAL A 280 33.81 -26.93 -4.30
CA VAL A 280 34.30 -26.98 -2.92
C VAL A 280 35.77 -26.60 -2.89
N THR A 281 36.13 -25.70 -1.98
CA THR A 281 37.50 -25.22 -1.77
C THR A 281 38.05 -25.58 -0.41
N GLU A 282 37.22 -25.53 0.63
CA GLU A 282 37.66 -25.73 2.01
C GLU A 282 36.54 -26.29 2.89
N LYS A 283 36.96 -26.91 4.00
CA LYS A 283 36.07 -27.50 5.00
C LYS A 283 36.67 -27.30 6.39
N HIS A 284 35.85 -26.87 7.33
CA HIS A 284 36.26 -26.54 8.70
C HIS A 284 35.28 -27.12 9.72
N ILE A 285 35.78 -27.50 10.89
CA ILE A 285 34.96 -27.80 12.07
C ILE A 285 35.17 -26.64 13.04
N VAL A 286 34.07 -26.02 13.48
CA VAL A 286 34.08 -24.72 14.15
C VAL A 286 33.13 -24.73 15.34
N GLU A 287 33.28 -23.75 16.24
CA GLU A 287 32.33 -23.56 17.34
C GLU A 287 31.00 -23.04 16.81
N PRO A 288 29.86 -23.36 17.46
CA PRO A 288 28.57 -22.77 17.11
C PRO A 288 28.59 -21.23 17.11
N THR A 289 29.46 -20.59 17.90
CA THR A 289 29.58 -19.12 17.98
C THR A 289 30.46 -18.50 16.88
N ASP A 290 31.07 -19.30 15.99
CA ASP A 290 31.99 -18.81 14.95
C ASP A 290 31.24 -18.21 13.75
N VAL A 291 30.41 -17.21 13.99
CA VAL A 291 29.50 -16.61 13.01
C VAL A 291 30.19 -15.85 11.87
N GLN A 292 31.49 -15.62 11.97
CA GLN A 292 32.32 -15.04 10.90
C GLN A 292 32.23 -15.83 9.57
N TRP A 293 31.86 -17.11 9.62
CA TRP A 293 31.66 -17.94 8.42
C TRP A 293 30.46 -17.51 7.57
N LEU A 294 29.52 -16.77 8.16
CA LEU A 294 28.34 -16.21 7.48
C LEU A 294 28.63 -14.89 6.76
N ALA A 295 29.76 -14.24 7.07
CA ALA A 295 30.07 -12.92 6.53
C ALA A 295 30.12 -12.90 4.98
N PRO A 296 29.74 -11.77 4.35
CA PRO A 296 29.85 -11.62 2.91
C PRO A 296 31.28 -11.77 2.40
N THR A 297 31.44 -12.40 1.24
CA THR A 297 32.74 -12.59 0.58
C THR A 297 32.84 -11.74 -0.68
N GLN A 298 34.07 -11.52 -1.17
CA GLN A 298 34.28 -10.70 -2.37
C GLN A 298 33.93 -11.43 -3.67
N ARG A 299 33.88 -12.76 -3.67
CA ARG A 299 33.54 -13.60 -4.83
C ARG A 299 32.23 -14.34 -4.53
N PRO A 300 31.41 -14.68 -5.54
CA PRO A 300 30.25 -15.54 -5.33
C PRO A 300 30.67 -16.87 -4.68
N THR A 301 30.27 -17.05 -3.42
CA THR A 301 30.65 -18.17 -2.57
C THR A 301 29.39 -18.84 -2.05
N VAL A 302 29.41 -20.16 -1.90
CA VAL A 302 28.41 -20.91 -1.13
C VAL A 302 29.07 -21.42 0.15
N THR A 303 28.39 -21.26 1.28
CA THR A 303 28.77 -21.84 2.57
C THR A 303 27.67 -22.78 3.03
N LEU A 304 27.98 -24.08 3.12
CA LEU A 304 27.09 -25.09 3.70
C LEU A 304 27.38 -25.19 5.20
N VAL A 305 26.32 -25.18 6.02
CA VAL A 305 26.39 -25.24 7.48
C VAL A 305 25.54 -26.41 7.98
N SER A 306 26.13 -27.24 8.87
CA SER A 306 25.41 -28.32 9.54
C SER A 306 25.98 -28.58 10.93
N CYS A 307 25.22 -29.25 11.79
CA CYS A 307 25.71 -29.81 13.04
C CYS A 307 26.81 -30.87 12.80
N TYR A 308 27.68 -31.01 13.79
CA TYR A 308 28.73 -32.01 13.83
C TYR A 308 29.20 -32.22 15.28
N PRO A 309 29.73 -33.39 15.67
CA PRO A 309 29.62 -34.69 14.99
C PRO A 309 28.18 -35.22 14.93
N TYR A 310 27.94 -36.20 14.06
CA TYR A 310 26.65 -36.89 13.94
C TYR A 310 26.16 -37.44 15.30
N MET A 311 24.90 -37.16 15.67
CA MET A 311 24.28 -37.54 16.94
C MET A 311 24.92 -36.92 18.20
N VAL A 312 25.72 -35.85 18.04
CA VAL A 312 26.38 -35.15 19.15
C VAL A 312 26.15 -33.64 19.07
N ASP A 313 26.23 -33.07 17.87
CA ASP A 313 25.80 -31.70 17.52
C ASP A 313 26.37 -30.55 18.35
N ASN A 314 27.53 -30.76 18.97
CA ASN A 314 28.20 -29.76 19.81
C ASN A 314 29.16 -28.83 19.05
N LYS A 315 29.33 -29.02 17.75
CA LYS A 315 30.12 -28.20 16.82
C LYS A 315 29.33 -27.96 15.54
N ARG A 316 29.93 -27.19 14.64
CA ARG A 316 29.46 -27.03 13.26
C ARG A 316 30.50 -27.51 12.27
N ILE A 317 30.01 -28.11 11.19
CA ILE A 317 30.79 -28.34 9.99
C ILE A 317 30.45 -27.26 8.97
N ILE A 318 31.49 -26.64 8.42
CA ILE A 318 31.41 -25.62 7.38
C ILE A 318 32.07 -26.17 6.12
N VAL A 319 31.36 -26.14 5.00
CA VAL A 319 31.94 -26.43 3.68
C VAL A 319 31.76 -25.21 2.80
N ARG A 320 32.85 -24.69 2.24
CA ARG A 320 32.81 -23.57 1.31
C ARG A 320 33.12 -23.99 -0.11
N GLY A 321 32.41 -23.39 -1.05
CA GLY A 321 32.70 -23.49 -2.47
C GLY A 321 32.59 -22.15 -3.17
N VAL A 322 33.29 -22.01 -4.29
CA VAL A 322 33.31 -20.79 -5.10
C VAL A 322 32.65 -21.06 -6.45
N LEU A 323 31.91 -20.07 -6.96
CA LEU A 323 31.21 -20.21 -8.23
C LEU A 323 32.20 -20.47 -9.36
N ARG A 324 31.92 -21.49 -10.18
CA ARG A 324 32.68 -21.83 -11.39
C ARG A 324 31.92 -21.44 -12.66
N SER A 325 30.62 -21.72 -12.70
CA SER A 325 29.80 -21.48 -13.89
C SER A 325 28.33 -21.30 -13.53
N GLU A 326 27.61 -20.60 -14.41
CA GLU A 326 26.15 -20.53 -14.45
C GLU A 326 25.66 -21.10 -15.79
N GLY A 327 24.56 -21.83 -15.77
CA GLY A 327 23.95 -22.49 -16.93
C GLY A 327 22.45 -22.33 -16.98
#